data_AF-A0A7X7ZAR9-F1
#
_entry.id   AF-A0A7X7ZAR9-F1
#
_cell.length_a   1.000
_cell.length_b   1.000
_cell.length_c   1.000
_cell.angle_alpha   90.00
_cell.angle_beta   90.00
_cell.angle_gamma   90.00
#
_symmetry.space_group_name_H-M   'P 1'
#
loop_
_entity.id
_entity.type
_entity.pdbx_description
1 polymer ?
#
loop_
_entity_poly.entity_id
_entity_poly.type
_entity_poly.pdbx_seq_one_letter_code
_entity_poly.pdbx_strand_id
1 'polypeptide(L)'
;PEQAIDFITDYSVNTANALVERWQKLFEFLLVKYIDGNIKQEVNGVFQWNEYHGAPAEVGNPQYPDWWKKEVIDATGDKLLVP
;
A
#
# COMPACT_ATOMS: atom_id res chain seq x y z
N PRO A 1 18.18 21.79 -36.41
CA PRO A 1 18.80 21.67 -35.07
C PRO A 1 17.80 21.91 -33.93
N GLU A 2 17.06 23.02 -34.00
CA GLU A 2 16.04 23.41 -33.01
C GLU A 2 14.98 22.33 -32.79
N GLN A 3 14.33 21.85 -33.85
CA GLN A 3 13.33 20.76 -33.76
C GLN A 3 13.84 19.46 -33.11
N ALA A 4 15.14 19.14 -33.25
CA ALA A 4 15.72 17.95 -32.63
C ALA A 4 15.93 18.15 -31.12
N ILE A 5 16.26 19.37 -30.71
CA ILE A 5 16.40 19.74 -29.30
C ILE A 5 15.03 19.73 -28.62
N ASP A 6 14.02 20.30 -29.27
CA ASP A 6 12.64 20.31 -28.76
C ASP A 6 12.13 18.88 -28.58
N PHE A 7 12.32 18.03 -29.60
CA PHE A 7 11.89 16.63 -29.52
C PHE A 7 12.53 15.87 -28.35
N ILE A 8 13.84 16.00 -28.14
CA ILE A 8 14.54 15.30 -27.04
C ILE A 8 14.11 15.86 -25.68
N THR A 9 13.89 17.18 -25.60
CA THR A 9 13.40 17.85 -24.38
C THR A 9 12.01 17.35 -24.03
N ASP A 10 11.08 17.38 -24.99
CA ASP A 10 9.71 16.91 -24.81
C ASP A 10 9.67 15.43 -24.44
N TYR A 11 10.46 14.59 -25.12
CA TYR A 11 10.56 13.18 -24.79
C TYR A 11 11.02 12.97 -23.34
N SER A 12 12.06 13.69 -22.90
CA SER A 12 12.63 13.58 -21.55
C SER A 12 11.63 14.03 -20.50
N VAL A 13 10.97 15.18 -20.70
CA VAL A 13 9.95 15.73 -19.81
C VAL A 13 8.75 14.78 -19.71
N ASN A 14 8.24 14.32 -20.85
CA ASN A 14 7.10 13.40 -20.87
C ASN A 14 7.43 12.06 -20.22
N THR A 15 8.66 11.56 -20.41
CA THR A 15 9.12 10.32 -19.76
C THR A 15 9.18 10.48 -18.24
N ALA A 16 9.71 11.61 -17.75
CA ALA A 16 9.77 11.91 -16.32
C ALA A 16 8.36 12.04 -15.72
N ASN A 17 7.47 12.78 -16.39
CA ASN A 17 6.07 12.93 -15.95
C ASN A 17 5.34 11.58 -15.89
N ALA A 18 5.48 10.75 -16.92
CA ALA A 18 4.88 9.41 -16.97
C ALA A 18 5.46 8.47 -15.90
N LEU A 19 6.72 8.64 -15.50
CA LEU A 19 7.29 7.90 -14.38
C LEU A 19 6.64 8.32 -13.06
N VAL A 20 6.54 9.62 -12.80
CA VAL A 20 5.94 10.14 -11.56
C VAL A 20 4.47 9.73 -11.46
N GLU A 21 3.71 9.81 -12.55
CA GLU A 21 2.31 9.37 -12.58
C GLU A 21 2.17 7.88 -12.24
N ARG A 22 3.05 7.02 -12.77
CA ARG A 22 3.05 5.59 -12.43
C ARG A 22 3.37 5.35 -10.96
N TRP A 23 4.28 6.14 -10.39
CA TRP A 23 4.64 6.03 -8.97
C TRP A 23 3.50 6.49 -8.06
N GLN A 24 2.74 7.51 -8.45
CA GLN A 24 1.54 7.95 -7.71
C GLN A 24 0.48 6.83 -7.68
N LYS A 25 0.21 6.19 -8.81
CA LYS A 25 -0.70 5.03 -8.88
C LYS A 25 -0.24 3.87 -8.00
N LEU A 26 1.07 3.59 -7.99
CA LEU A 26 1.65 2.57 -7.11
C LEU A 26 1.50 2.94 -5.63
N PHE A 27 1.76 4.20 -5.28
CA PHE A 27 1.58 4.70 -3.92
C PHE A 27 0.13 4.55 -3.46
N GLU A 28 -0.83 4.99 -4.25
CA GLU A 28 -2.26 4.86 -3.96
C GLU A 28 -2.66 3.40 -3.75
N PHE A 29 -2.19 2.51 -4.61
CA PHE A 29 -2.44 1.07 -4.49
C PHE A 29 -1.89 0.51 -3.17
N LEU A 30 -0.62 0.79 -2.85
CA LEU A 30 0.01 0.29 -1.62
C LEU A 30 -0.62 0.88 -0.37
N LEU A 31 -0.96 2.17 -0.40
CA LEU A 31 -1.69 2.84 0.68
C LEU A 31 -2.99 2.09 0.96
N VAL A 32 -3.85 1.93 -0.05
CA VAL A 32 -5.15 1.25 0.12
C VAL A 32 -4.97 -0.21 0.56
N LYS A 33 -3.96 -0.92 0.02
CA LYS A 33 -3.68 -2.32 0.36
C LYS A 33 -3.36 -2.53 1.83
N TYR A 34 -2.62 -1.61 2.46
CA TYR A 34 -2.07 -1.78 3.82
C TYR A 34 -2.56 -0.75 4.85
N ILE A 35 -3.57 0.06 4.52
CA ILE A 35 -4.15 1.04 5.44
C ILE A 35 -4.82 0.34 6.64
N ASP A 36 -4.77 1.01 7.80
CA ASP A 36 -5.44 0.62 9.05
C ASP A 36 -5.01 -0.74 9.64
N GLY A 37 -3.82 -1.23 9.28
CA GLY A 37 -3.28 -2.50 9.79
C GLY A 37 -3.87 -3.76 9.13
N ASN A 38 -4.77 -3.58 8.17
CA ASN A 38 -5.39 -4.66 7.41
C ASN A 38 -4.70 -4.85 6.06
N ILE A 39 -4.79 -6.05 5.49
CA ILE A 39 -4.30 -6.37 4.16
C ILE A 39 -5.49 -6.62 3.22
N LYS A 40 -5.74 -5.72 2.26
CA LYS A 40 -6.77 -5.95 1.24
C LYS A 40 -6.29 -6.94 0.19
N GLN A 41 -7.17 -7.89 -0.17
CA GLN A 41 -6.85 -8.94 -1.13
C GLN A 41 -6.80 -8.40 -2.55
N GLU A 42 -5.83 -8.88 -3.33
CA GLU A 42 -5.67 -8.54 -4.73
C GLU A 42 -5.16 -9.75 -5.53
N VAL A 43 -5.45 -9.76 -6.82
CA VAL A 43 -4.79 -10.63 -7.79
C VAL A 43 -4.31 -9.78 -8.96
N ASN A 44 -3.02 -9.87 -9.30
CA ASN A 44 -2.39 -9.16 -10.41
C ASN A 44 -2.59 -7.63 -10.34
N GLY A 45 -2.58 -7.05 -9.13
CA GLY A 45 -2.73 -5.61 -8.96
C GLY A 45 -4.17 -5.09 -9.02
N VAL A 46 -5.16 -5.99 -8.98
CA VAL A 46 -6.59 -5.65 -8.94
C VAL A 46 -7.18 -6.12 -7.62
N PHE A 47 -7.79 -5.20 -6.87
CA PHE A 47 -8.45 -5.52 -5.61
C PHE A 47 -9.65 -6.45 -5.82
N GLN A 48 -9.80 -7.42 -4.94
CA GLN A 48 -10.93 -8.34 -4.95
C GLN A 48 -12.17 -7.72 -4.30
N TRP A 49 -13.33 -8.14 -4.78
CA TRP A 49 -14.65 -7.77 -4.28
C TRP A 49 -15.35 -8.99 -3.71
N ASN A 50 -16.34 -8.77 -2.85
CA ASN A 50 -17.24 -9.84 -2.43
C ASN A 50 -18.12 -10.32 -3.61
N GLU A 51 -18.80 -11.45 -3.43
CA GLU A 51 -19.65 -12.10 -4.45
C GLU A 51 -20.70 -11.16 -5.07
N TYR A 52 -21.18 -10.18 -4.29
CA TYR A 52 -22.21 -9.23 -4.71
C TYR A 52 -21.66 -7.91 -5.28
N HIS A 53 -20.34 -7.74 -5.36
CA HIS A 53 -19.68 -6.49 -5.76
C HIS A 53 -20.11 -5.23 -4.96
N GLY A 54 -20.61 -5.41 -3.74
CA GLY A 54 -21.08 -4.33 -2.88
C GLY A 54 -20.03 -3.83 -1.88
N ALA A 55 -18.99 -4.63 -1.63
CA ALA A 55 -17.90 -4.30 -0.73
C ALA A 55 -16.60 -5.03 -1.14
N PRO A 56 -15.44 -4.54 -0.70
CA PRO A 56 -14.17 -5.26 -0.85
C PRO A 56 -14.27 -6.69 -0.30
N ALA A 57 -13.48 -7.60 -0.86
CA ALA A 57 -13.33 -8.95 -0.32
C ALA A 57 -12.82 -8.92 1.13
N GLU A 58 -12.99 -10.04 1.84
CA GLU A 58 -12.52 -10.18 3.22
C GLU A 58 -11.03 -9.83 3.34
N VAL A 59 -10.71 -8.94 4.29
CA VAL A 59 -9.34 -8.46 4.49
C VAL A 59 -8.55 -9.44 5.38
N GLY A 60 -7.25 -9.55 5.12
CA GLY A 60 -6.34 -10.20 6.05
C GLY A 60 -6.11 -9.31 7.27
N ASN A 61 -6.25 -9.88 8.47
CA ASN A 61 -5.98 -9.19 9.74
C ASN A 61 -4.76 -9.84 10.41
N PRO A 62 -3.53 -9.58 9.94
CA PRO A 62 -2.35 -10.18 10.52
C PRO A 62 -2.21 -9.76 11.99
N GLN A 63 -1.99 -10.74 12.86
CA GLN A 63 -1.69 -10.47 14.25
C GLN A 63 -0.29 -9.86 14.38
N TYR A 64 -0.08 -9.09 15.45
CA TYR A 64 1.26 -8.62 15.78
C TYR A 64 2.23 -9.81 15.94
N PRO A 65 3.50 -9.66 15.54
CA PRO A 65 4.49 -10.69 15.73
C PRO A 65 4.77 -10.91 17.22
N ASP A 66 5.17 -12.12 17.60
CA ASP A 66 5.32 -12.50 19.01
C ASP A 66 6.38 -11.68 19.75
N TRP A 67 7.43 -11.24 19.05
CA TRP A 67 8.43 -10.34 19.64
C TRP A 67 7.79 -9.01 20.08
N TRP A 68 6.87 -8.44 19.31
CA TRP A 68 6.21 -7.19 19.67
C TRP A 68 5.26 -7.39 20.86
N LYS A 69 4.51 -8.49 20.85
CA LYS A 69 3.65 -8.87 21.99
C LYS A 69 4.48 -8.99 23.27
N LYS A 70 5.67 -9.61 23.18
CA LYS A 70 6.60 -9.74 24.31
C LYS A 70 7.05 -8.39 24.83
N GLU A 71 7.48 -7.47 23.95
CA GLU A 71 7.88 -6.12 24.36
C GLU A 71 6.72 -5.37 25.06
N VAL A 72 5.49 -5.51 24.57
CA VAL A 72 4.31 -4.91 25.21
C VAL A 72 4.10 -5.47 26.62
N ILE A 73 4.17 -6.80 26.80
CA ILE A 73 4.04 -7.46 28.11
C ILE A 73 5.15 -6.96 29.06
N ASP A 74 6.40 -7.00 28.60
CA ASP A 74 7.56 -6.62 29.42
C ASP A 74 7.49 -5.14 29.83
N ALA A 75 6.98 -4.25 28.95
CA ALA A 75 6.82 -2.82 29.24
C ALA A 75 5.61 -2.49 30.13
N THR A 76 4.56 -3.31 30.11
CA THR A 76 3.33 -3.05 30.89
C THR A 76 3.35 -3.68 32.28
N GLY A 77 4.24 -4.63 32.55
CA GLY A 77 4.32 -5.36 33.81
C GLY A 77 3.00 -6.07 34.11
N ASP A 78 2.51 -5.94 35.35
CA ASP A 78 1.33 -6.69 35.81
C ASP A 78 -0.01 -6.13 35.32
N LYS A 79 -0.02 -5.03 34.55
CA LYS A 79 -1.25 -4.33 34.13
C LYS A 79 -2.17 -5.16 33.23
N LEU A 80 -1.62 -6.13 32.50
CA LEU A 80 -2.38 -6.99 31.59
C LEU A 80 -2.82 -8.32 32.24
N LEU A 81 -2.55 -8.52 33.53
CA LEU A 81 -2.87 -9.76 34.25
C LEU A 81 -4.35 -9.86 34.68
N VAL A 82 -5.07 -8.74 34.70
CA VAL A 82 -6.48 -8.68 35.10
C VAL A 82 -7.32 -8.24 33.89
N PRO A 83 -8.45 -8.91 33.60
CA PRO A 83 -9.30 -8.60 32.44
C PRO A 83 -9.94 -7.21 32.47
#